data_AF-A0A5J4VRD6-F1
#
_entry.id   AF-A0A5J4VRD6-F1
#
_cell.length_a   1.000
_cell.length_b   1.000
_cell.length_c   1.000
_cell.angle_alpha   90.00
_cell.angle_beta   90.00
_cell.angle_gamma   90.00
#
_symmetry.space_group_name_H-M   'P 1'
#
loop_
_entity.id
_entity.type
_entity.pdbx_description
1 polymer ?
#
loop_
_entity_poly.entity_id
_entity_poly.type
_entity_poly.pdbx_seq_one_letter_code
_entity_poly.pdbx_strand_id
1 'polypeptide(L)'
;ISKITDFGLVKIQKKAEKSTLLTAAGTAQWMAPEILIANEEEQEEGNQKVIADEKIDIWSAGIILHQLVAQSYPFRQPTLPVIIRSNE
;
A
#
# COMPACT_ATOMS: atom_id res chain seq x y z
N ILE A 1 9.17 -23.47 3.57
CA ILE A 1 7.77 -23.12 3.19
C ILE A 1 7.42 -21.85 3.95
N SER A 2 7.07 -20.77 3.26
CA SER A 2 6.64 -19.52 3.88
C SER A 2 5.11 -19.49 4.00
N LYS A 3 4.59 -18.88 5.07
CA LYS A 3 3.16 -18.66 5.32
C LYS A 3 2.96 -17.18 5.60
N ILE A 4 1.88 -16.61 5.09
CA ILE A 4 1.49 -15.22 5.39
C ILE A 4 0.85 -15.21 6.79
N THR A 5 1.18 -14.19 7.57
CA THR A 5 0.68 -13.96 8.93
C THR A 5 0.29 -12.50 9.08
N ASP A 6 -0.35 -12.17 10.20
CA ASP A 6 -0.84 -10.83 10.54
C ASP A 6 -1.95 -10.29 9.61
N PHE A 7 -3.17 -10.76 9.87
CA PHE A 7 -4.37 -10.32 9.16
C PHE A 7 -5.07 -9.13 9.84
N GLY A 8 -4.38 -8.40 10.75
CA GLY A 8 -4.98 -7.34 11.56
C GLY A 8 -5.55 -6.17 10.76
N LEU A 9 -5.03 -5.95 9.55
CA LEU A 9 -5.46 -4.87 8.64
C LEU A 9 -6.29 -5.38 7.45
N VAL A 10 -6.60 -6.68 7.40
CA VAL A 10 -7.28 -7.28 6.25
C VAL A 10 -8.75 -6.84 6.19
N LYS A 11 -9.21 -6.54 4.97
CA LYS A 11 -10.59 -6.17 4.69
C LYS A 11 -11.25 -7.21 3.79
N ILE A 12 -12.48 -7.57 4.12
CA ILE A 12 -13.28 -8.49 3.31
C ILE A 12 -13.95 -7.71 2.19
N GLN A 13 -13.47 -7.88 0.97
CA GLN A 13 -14.08 -7.31 -0.22
C GLN A 13 -15.33 -8.13 -0.59
N LYS A 14 -16.53 -7.53 -0.41
CA LYS A 14 -17.81 -8.22 -0.69
C LYS A 14 -18.13 -8.38 -2.18
N LYS A 15 -17.47 -7.59 -3.04
CA LYS A 15 -17.61 -7.65 -4.50
C LYS A 15 -16.23 -7.59 -5.12
N ALA A 16 -15.79 -8.69 -5.74
CA ALA A 16 -14.59 -8.69 -6.56
C ALA A 16 -14.67 -7.52 -7.57
N GLU A 17 -13.57 -6.81 -7.75
CA GLU A 17 -13.44 -5.64 -8.65
C GLU A 17 -14.04 -4.30 -8.14
N LYS A 18 -14.54 -4.22 -6.90
CA LYS A 18 -14.92 -2.93 -6.31
C LYS A 18 -13.87 -2.44 -5.33
N SER A 19 -13.35 -1.24 -5.57
CA SER A 19 -12.47 -0.55 -4.63
C SER A 19 -13.12 -0.52 -3.23
N THR A 20 -12.36 -0.96 -2.24
CA THR A 20 -12.80 -1.08 -0.86
C THR A 20 -12.26 0.09 -0.07
N LEU A 21 -13.05 0.55 0.90
CA LEU A 21 -12.62 1.58 1.83
C LEU A 21 -11.64 0.96 2.84
N LEU A 22 -10.37 1.33 2.71
CA LEU A 22 -9.27 0.93 3.57
C LEU A 22 -8.90 2.07 4.51
N THR A 23 -8.26 1.73 5.62
CA THR A 23 -7.60 2.71 6.48
C THR A 23 -6.14 2.76 6.07
N ALA A 24 -5.56 3.95 5.90
CA ALA A 24 -4.13 4.13 5.65
C ALA A 24 -3.35 3.76 6.92
N ALA A 25 -3.13 2.46 7.12
CA ALA A 25 -2.40 1.89 8.25
C ALA A 25 -1.42 0.85 7.74
N GLY A 26 -0.19 0.89 8.24
CA GLY A 26 0.89 0.00 7.82
C GLY A 26 2.25 0.71 7.78
N THR A 27 3.28 0.03 7.29
CA THR A 27 4.61 0.63 7.12
C THR A 27 4.71 1.24 5.72
N ALA A 28 4.89 2.56 5.65
CA ALA A 28 4.86 3.34 4.40
C ALA A 28 5.77 2.81 3.28
N GLN A 29 6.88 2.14 3.62
CA GLN A 29 7.84 1.58 2.65
C GLN A 29 7.28 0.46 1.75
N TRP A 30 6.21 -0.21 2.19
CA TRP A 30 5.54 -1.28 1.43
C TRP A 30 4.26 -0.79 0.76
N MET A 31 3.77 0.39 1.12
CA MET A 31 2.47 0.88 0.70
C MET A 31 2.50 1.35 -0.75
N ALA A 32 1.41 1.08 -1.45
CA ALA A 32 1.18 1.55 -2.79
C ALA A 32 0.91 3.08 -2.80
N PRO A 33 1.32 3.80 -3.85
CA PRO A 33 1.18 5.25 -3.92
C PRO A 33 -0.28 5.71 -3.76
N GLU A 34 -1.26 4.97 -4.27
CA GLU A 34 -2.69 5.25 -4.12
C GLU A 34 -3.15 5.30 -2.65
N ILE A 35 -2.52 4.53 -1.76
CA ILE A 35 -2.79 4.61 -0.30
C ILE A 35 -2.15 5.85 0.31
N LEU A 36 -0.99 6.26 -0.22
CA LEU A 36 -0.27 7.43 0.25
C LEU A 36 -0.88 8.75 -0.28
N ILE A 37 -1.53 8.74 -1.45
CA ILE A 37 -2.12 9.91 -2.14
C ILE A 37 -3.46 10.36 -1.53
N ALA A 38 -4.05 9.63 -0.58
CA ALA A 38 -5.43 9.91 -0.15
C ALA A 38 -5.61 11.36 0.33
N ASN A 39 -6.64 12.00 -0.24
CA ASN A 39 -6.91 13.42 -0.10
C ASN A 39 -7.08 13.79 1.38
N GLU A 40 -6.47 14.91 1.79
CA GLU A 40 -6.58 15.50 3.12
C GLU A 40 -8.04 15.79 3.54
N GLU A 41 -8.96 15.79 2.57
CA GLU A 41 -10.38 16.10 2.73
C GLU A 41 -11.22 14.97 3.39
N GLU A 42 -10.74 13.72 3.42
CA GLU A 42 -11.43 12.58 4.07
C GLU A 42 -10.79 12.17 5.41
N GLN A 43 -10.31 13.15 6.19
CA GLN A 43 -9.86 12.93 7.56
C GLN A 43 -11.04 12.97 8.55
N GLU A 44 -11.76 11.88 8.67
CA GLU A 44 -12.66 11.65 9.81
C GLU A 44 -11.91 10.90 10.93
N GLU A 45 -11.85 11.49 12.12
CA GLU A 45 -11.42 10.86 13.37
C GLU A 45 -10.10 10.06 13.30
N GLY A 46 -9.02 10.71 12.85
CA GLY A 46 -7.66 10.19 12.98
C GLY A 46 -7.31 8.98 12.11
N ASN A 47 -8.22 8.52 11.24
CA ASN A 47 -8.00 7.42 10.32
C ASN A 47 -8.28 7.86 8.89
N GLN A 48 -7.21 8.14 8.12
CA GLN A 48 -7.30 8.44 6.70
C GLN A 48 -7.93 7.24 5.97
N LYS A 49 -9.09 7.46 5.35
CA LYS A 49 -9.79 6.45 4.56
C LYS A 49 -9.33 6.56 3.11
N VAL A 50 -9.02 5.43 2.48
CA VAL A 50 -8.55 5.36 1.09
C VAL A 50 -9.38 4.35 0.33
N ILE A 51 -9.77 4.70 -0.88
CA ILE A 51 -10.41 3.79 -1.82
C ILE A 51 -9.31 3.08 -2.60
N ALA A 52 -9.10 1.80 -2.34
CA ALA A 52 -8.12 1.00 -3.07
C ALA A 52 -8.63 -0.42 -3.35
N ASP A 53 -7.99 -1.11 -4.26
CA ASP A 53 -8.33 -2.47 -4.70
C ASP A 53 -7.27 -3.48 -4.25
N GLU A 54 -7.37 -4.72 -4.71
CA GLU A 54 -6.39 -5.77 -4.39
C GLU A 54 -5.01 -5.55 -5.04
N LYS A 55 -4.84 -4.54 -5.90
CA LYS A 55 -3.54 -4.25 -6.56
C LYS A 55 -2.52 -3.68 -5.59
N ILE A 56 -2.95 -3.12 -4.47
CA ILE A 56 -2.05 -2.67 -3.38
C ILE A 56 -1.20 -3.81 -2.82
N ASP A 57 -1.77 -5.03 -2.77
CA ASP A 57 -1.07 -6.22 -2.27
C ASP A 57 -0.03 -6.70 -3.30
N ILE A 58 -0.33 -6.52 -4.60
CA ILE A 58 0.59 -6.80 -5.70
C ILE A 58 1.78 -5.83 -5.65
N TRP A 59 1.53 -4.54 -5.42
CA TRP A 59 2.60 -3.55 -5.21
C TRP A 59 3.52 -3.98 -4.05
N SER A 60 2.93 -4.28 -2.90
CA SER A 60 3.65 -4.72 -1.70
C SER A 60 4.51 -5.96 -1.98
N ALA A 61 3.96 -6.95 -2.70
CA ALA A 61 4.70 -8.14 -3.13
C ALA A 61 5.87 -7.80 -4.07
N GLY A 62 5.71 -6.81 -4.95
CA GLY A 62 6.78 -6.30 -5.81
C GLY A 62 7.94 -5.70 -5.02
N ILE A 63 7.66 -4.92 -3.97
CA ILE A 63 8.69 -4.38 -3.07
C ILE A 63 9.44 -5.51 -2.35
N ILE A 64 8.72 -6.52 -1.84
CA ILE A 64 9.32 -7.70 -1.20
C ILE A 64 10.23 -8.44 -2.20
N LEU A 65 9.76 -8.66 -3.43
CA LEU A 65 10.55 -9.33 -4.46
C LEU A 65 11.82 -8.53 -4.80
N HIS A 66 11.71 -7.20 -4.96
CA HIS A 66 12.86 -6.34 -5.19
C HIS A 66 13.86 -6.46 -4.04
N GLN A 67 13.40 -6.43 -2.80
CA GLN A 67 14.27 -6.58 -1.64
C GLN A 67 14.96 -7.94 -1.59
N LEU A 68 14.28 -9.01 -1.98
CA LEU A 68 14.89 -10.34 -2.06
C LEU A 68 16.00 -10.42 -3.12
N VAL A 69 15.84 -9.73 -4.25
CA VAL A 69 16.80 -9.77 -5.37
C VAL A 69 17.92 -8.74 -5.20
N ALA A 70 17.59 -7.48 -4.96
CA ALA A 70 18.53 -6.36 -4.93
C ALA A 70 19.08 -6.05 -3.52
N GLN A 71 18.63 -6.77 -2.48
CA GLN A 71 18.96 -6.55 -1.07
C GLN A 71 18.81 -5.09 -0.59
N SER A 72 17.98 -4.33 -1.28
CA SER A 72 17.73 -2.92 -1.04
C SER A 72 16.28 -2.58 -1.34
N TYR A 73 15.79 -1.51 -0.72
CA TYR A 73 14.49 -0.96 -1.08
C TYR A 73 14.58 -0.24 -2.43
N PRO A 74 13.58 -0.38 -3.30
CA PRO A 74 13.53 0.38 -4.55
C PRO A 74 13.45 1.90 -4.29
N PHE A 75 12.82 2.29 -3.18
CA PHE A 75 12.69 3.69 -2.75
C PHE A 75 13.37 3.91 -1.39
N ARG A 76 14.36 4.79 -1.33
CA ARG A 76 15.05 5.15 -0.06
C ARG A 76 14.16 5.87 0.94
N GLN A 77 13.17 6.62 0.43
CA GLN A 77 12.16 7.30 1.22
C GLN A 77 10.81 7.13 0.48
N PRO A 78 9.79 6.53 1.10
CA PRO A 78 8.46 6.37 0.50
C PRO A 78 7.69 7.70 0.59
N THR A 79 8.29 8.77 0.09
CA THR A 79 7.62 10.06 -0.05
C THR A 79 6.97 10.06 -1.43
N LEU A 80 5.71 10.47 -1.52
CA LEU A 80 4.94 10.55 -2.77
C LEU A 80 5.72 11.09 -3.99
N PRO A 81 6.51 12.18 -3.87
CA PRO A 81 7.26 12.72 -5.00
C PRO A 81 8.32 11.77 -5.54
N VAL A 82 8.91 10.92 -4.68
CA VAL A 82 9.97 9.98 -5.06
C VAL A 82 9.39 8.78 -5.80
N ILE A 83 8.22 8.30 -5.35
CA ILE A 83 7.53 7.16 -5.97
C ILE A 83 6.99 7.56 -7.35
N ILE A 84 6.36 8.73 -7.47
CA ILE A 84 5.81 9.23 -8.73
C ILE A 84 6.93 9.48 -9.76
N ARG A 85 8.05 10.11 -9.36
CA ARG A 85 9.18 10.38 -10.27
C ARG A 85 9.93 9.15 -10.77
N SER A 86 9.79 8.00 -10.11
CA SER A 86 10.43 6.76 -10.57
C SER A 86 9.60 6.00 -11.62
N ASN A 87 8.36 6.44 -11.87
CA ASN A 87 7.45 5.85 -12.86
C ASN A 87 7.39 6.65 -14.18
N GLU A 88 8.18 7.73 -14.31
CA GLU A 88 8.47 8.42 -15.58
C GLU A 88 9.79 7.92 -16.17
#